data_AF-A0A6L4A900-F1
#
_entry.id   AF-A0A6L4A900-F1
#
_cell.length_a   1.000
_cell.length_b   1.000
_cell.length_c   1.000
_cell.angle_alpha   90.00
_cell.angle_beta   90.00
_cell.angle_gamma   90.00
#
_symmetry.space_group_name_H-M   'P 1'
#
loop_
_entity.id
_entity.type
_entity.pdbx_description
1 polymer ?
#
loop_
_entity_poly.entity_id
_entity_poly.type
_entity_poly.pdbx_seq_one_letter_code
_entity_poly.pdbx_strand_id
1 'polypeptide(L)'
;VQEGLKITVIVMNNHGFQIIRRLQMGRVGVSFGNEFRARSDATNRLEGEYVNIDFAKNAESMGAKPWNVSDPAGLTQALAEARQETQSCVIVVEIEPHRYGPSSEVWWDVAPAEVTTIKETQLARQEFEENRAKLQRYHY
;
A
#
# COMPACT_ATOMS: atom_id res chain seq x y z
N VAL A 1 -23.14 1.04 10.60
CA VAL A 1 -24.15 2.13 10.60
C VAL A 1 -25.57 1.58 10.52
N GLN A 2 -25.97 0.94 9.42
CA GLN A 2 -27.32 0.34 9.28
C GLN A 2 -27.72 -0.55 10.48
N GLU A 3 -26.83 -1.45 10.90
CA GLU A 3 -27.10 -2.39 12.00
C GLU A 3 -26.94 -1.79 13.41
N GLY A 4 -26.59 -0.50 13.53
CA GLY A 4 -26.34 0.14 14.83
C GLY A 4 -25.12 -0.40 15.60
N LEU A 5 -24.32 -1.30 15.00
CA LEU A 5 -23.15 -1.88 15.63
C LEU A 5 -21.91 -0.97 15.51
N LYS A 6 -21.28 -0.69 16.66
CA LYS A 6 -20.09 0.14 16.74
C LYS A 6 -18.85 -0.64 16.36
N ILE A 7 -18.14 -0.14 15.35
CA ILE A 7 -16.82 -0.62 14.91
C ILE A 7 -15.87 0.58 14.76
N THR A 8 -14.58 0.34 14.88
CA THR A 8 -13.53 1.32 14.58
C THR A 8 -12.67 0.75 13.46
N VAL A 9 -12.68 1.42 12.30
CA VAL A 9 -11.90 1.05 11.12
C VAL A 9 -10.68 1.95 11.03
N ILE A 10 -9.53 1.37 10.74
CA ILE A 10 -8.30 2.11 10.47
C ILE A 10 -7.98 1.95 8.98
N VAL A 11 -7.95 3.08 8.27
CA VAL A 11 -7.59 3.13 6.85
C VAL A 11 -6.16 3.64 6.74
N MET A 12 -5.25 2.78 6.33
CA MET A 12 -3.88 3.17 6.03
C MET A 12 -3.83 3.77 4.61
N ASN A 13 -3.76 5.10 4.51
CA ASN A 13 -3.65 5.78 3.23
C ASN A 13 -2.19 5.86 2.79
N ASN A 14 -1.82 5.05 1.81
CA ASN A 14 -0.49 5.00 1.20
C ASN A 14 -0.53 5.36 -0.31
N HIS A 15 -1.63 5.95 -0.76
CA HIS A 15 -1.84 6.44 -2.12
C HIS A 15 -1.69 5.40 -3.24
N GLY A 16 -1.98 4.13 -2.98
CA GLY A 16 -2.02 3.15 -4.06
C GLY A 16 -2.02 1.69 -3.63
N PHE A 17 -1.85 0.81 -4.61
CA PHE A 17 -1.64 -0.61 -4.42
C PHE A 17 -0.17 -0.89 -4.09
N GLN A 18 0.35 -0.31 -3.00
CA GLN A 18 1.79 -0.29 -2.72
C GLN A 18 2.43 -1.68 -2.56
N ILE A 19 1.67 -2.67 -2.10
CA ILE A 19 2.14 -4.07 -2.07
C ILE A 19 2.35 -4.65 -3.48
N ILE A 20 1.47 -4.31 -4.42
CA ILE A 20 1.58 -4.72 -5.83
C ILE A 20 2.69 -3.92 -6.50
N ARG A 21 2.81 -2.62 -6.19
CA ARG A 21 3.93 -1.78 -6.65
C ARG A 21 5.27 -2.37 -6.21
N ARG A 22 5.42 -2.77 -4.94
CA ARG A 22 6.65 -3.39 -4.42
C ARG A 22 7.02 -4.64 -5.21
N LEU A 23 6.04 -5.52 -5.44
CA LEU A 23 6.24 -6.72 -6.25
C LEU A 23 6.65 -6.35 -7.69
N GLN A 24 5.92 -5.45 -8.33
CA GLN A 24 6.20 -5.04 -9.71
C GLN A 24 7.60 -4.43 -9.86
N MET A 25 8.00 -3.55 -8.95
CA MET A 25 9.35 -3.00 -8.93
C MET A 25 10.40 -4.09 -8.73
N GLY A 26 10.14 -5.08 -7.85
CA GLY A 26 11.06 -6.19 -7.61
C GLY A 26 11.13 -7.24 -8.73
N ARG A 27 10.14 -7.31 -9.63
CA ARG A 27 10.09 -8.33 -10.70
C ARG A 27 10.22 -7.78 -12.11
N VAL A 28 9.88 -6.53 -12.32
CA VAL A 28 9.87 -5.88 -13.64
C VAL A 28 10.82 -4.68 -13.64
N GLY A 29 11.00 -4.02 -12.50
CA GLY A 29 11.87 -2.84 -12.36
C GLY A 29 11.21 -1.52 -12.75
N VAL A 30 9.96 -1.54 -13.24
CA VAL A 30 9.21 -0.35 -13.65
C VAL A 30 7.81 -0.37 -13.06
N SER A 31 7.34 0.78 -12.57
CA SER A 31 5.98 0.94 -12.06
C SER A 31 5.00 1.14 -13.22
N PHE A 32 3.78 0.61 -13.07
CA PHE A 32 2.67 0.85 -13.99
C PHE A 32 1.34 0.79 -13.25
N GLY A 33 0.69 1.95 -13.10
CA GLY A 33 -0.71 2.06 -12.65
C GLY A 33 -1.01 1.62 -11.22
N ASN A 34 0.02 1.38 -10.40
CA ASN A 34 -0.15 0.91 -9.02
C ASN A 34 -0.27 2.04 -7.99
N GLU A 35 -0.15 3.29 -8.42
CA GLU A 35 -0.22 4.46 -7.55
C GLU A 35 -1.36 5.34 -8.03
N PHE A 36 -2.11 5.93 -7.09
CA PHE A 36 -3.24 6.82 -7.39
C PHE A 36 -2.72 8.17 -7.83
N ARG A 37 -2.13 8.22 -9.02
CA ARG A 37 -1.51 9.41 -9.59
C ARG A 37 -2.33 9.93 -10.76
N ALA A 38 -2.36 11.25 -10.88
CA ALA A 38 -2.91 11.91 -12.04
C ALA A 38 -2.12 11.55 -13.31
N ARG A 39 -2.78 11.72 -14.46
CA ARG A 39 -2.13 11.59 -15.76
C ARG A 39 -1.15 12.76 -15.94
N SER A 40 0.08 12.44 -16.32
CA SER A 40 1.08 13.42 -16.73
C SER A 40 0.90 13.75 -18.21
N ASP A 41 0.77 15.03 -18.56
CA ASP A 41 0.67 15.46 -19.96
C ASP A 41 1.97 15.19 -20.74
N ALA A 42 3.12 15.21 -20.06
CA ALA A 42 4.42 15.01 -20.70
C ALA A 42 4.66 13.55 -21.10
N THR A 43 4.21 12.59 -20.28
CA THR A 43 4.46 11.15 -20.53
C THR A 43 3.21 10.40 -20.97
N ASN A 44 2.02 11.00 -20.83
CA ASN A 44 0.72 10.33 -20.97
C ASN A 44 0.59 9.08 -20.07
N ARG A 45 1.31 9.03 -18.95
CA ARG A 45 1.27 7.95 -17.95
C ARG A 45 0.70 8.47 -16.62
N LEU A 46 0.29 7.55 -15.76
CA LEU A 46 -0.19 7.84 -14.39
C LEU A 46 1.00 8.09 -13.45
N GLU A 47 1.73 9.16 -13.72
CA GLU A 47 2.99 9.53 -13.03
C GLU A 47 2.97 10.99 -12.55
N GLY A 48 1.83 11.69 -12.67
CA GLY A 48 1.65 13.06 -12.17
C GLY A 48 1.56 13.12 -10.64
N GLU A 49 0.96 14.18 -10.09
CA GLU A 49 0.74 14.29 -8.64
C GLU A 49 -0.19 13.20 -8.11
N TYR A 50 -0.11 12.90 -6.81
CA TYR A 50 -1.07 12.01 -6.18
C TYR A 50 -2.47 12.62 -6.19
N VAL A 51 -3.46 11.78 -6.50
CA VAL A 51 -4.87 12.14 -6.44
C VAL A 51 -5.26 12.23 -4.97
N ASN A 52 -5.74 13.40 -4.56
CA ASN A 52 -6.20 13.61 -3.20
C ASN A 52 -7.61 13.01 -3.03
N ILE A 53 -7.69 11.88 -2.33
CA ILE A 53 -8.95 11.21 -1.99
C ILE A 53 -9.23 11.44 -0.52
N ASP A 54 -10.33 12.14 -0.22
CA ASP A 54 -10.76 12.41 1.16
C ASP A 54 -11.56 11.22 1.71
N PHE A 55 -10.84 10.19 2.18
CA PHE A 55 -11.46 9.00 2.77
C PHE A 55 -12.24 9.30 4.06
N ALA A 56 -11.86 10.36 4.78
CA ALA A 56 -12.56 10.80 5.98
C ALA A 56 -13.95 11.34 5.64
N LYS A 57 -14.06 12.19 4.61
CA LYS A 57 -15.37 12.64 4.11
C LYS A 57 -16.22 11.51 3.52
N ASN A 58 -15.59 10.55 2.84
CA ASN A 58 -16.31 9.36 2.39
C ASN A 58 -16.91 8.59 3.58
N ALA A 59 -16.14 8.39 4.65
CA ALA A 59 -16.63 7.75 5.87
C ALA A 59 -17.75 8.57 6.56
N GLU A 60 -17.59 9.89 6.63
CA GLU A 60 -18.59 10.81 7.17
C GLU A 60 -19.91 10.71 6.41
N SER A 61 -19.86 10.67 5.07
CA SER A 61 -21.04 10.52 4.22
C SER A 61 -21.81 9.22 4.47
N MET A 62 -21.13 8.19 4.98
CA MET A 62 -21.72 6.91 5.37
C MET A 62 -22.25 6.92 6.82
N GLY A 63 -22.12 8.02 7.55
CA GLY A 63 -22.57 8.19 8.93
C GLY A 63 -21.58 7.69 9.99
N ALA A 64 -20.29 7.57 9.65
CA ALA A 64 -19.23 7.28 10.62
C ALA A 64 -18.58 8.58 11.13
N LYS A 65 -18.04 8.56 12.34
CA LYS A 65 -17.18 9.65 12.83
C LYS A 65 -15.78 9.53 12.23
N PRO A 66 -15.27 10.53 11.49
CA PRO A 66 -13.96 10.45 10.87
C PRO A 66 -12.86 11.13 11.71
N TRP A 67 -11.63 10.65 11.55
CA TRP A 67 -10.40 11.36 11.91
C TRP A 67 -9.40 11.26 10.76
N ASN A 68 -8.60 12.32 10.59
CA ASN A 68 -7.39 12.29 9.76
C ASN A 68 -6.18 12.47 10.68
N VAL A 69 -5.22 11.56 10.61
CA VAL A 69 -4.00 11.59 11.41
C VAL A 69 -2.79 11.27 10.53
N SER A 70 -1.64 11.87 10.83
CA SER A 70 -0.41 11.70 10.06
C SER A 70 0.79 11.30 10.91
N ASP A 71 0.57 11.01 12.20
CA ASP A 71 1.63 10.65 13.13
C ASP A 71 1.13 9.71 14.25
N PRO A 72 2.05 9.05 14.98
CA PRO A 72 1.68 8.10 16.04
C PRO A 72 0.94 8.72 17.23
N ALA A 73 1.19 10.00 17.54
CA ALA A 73 0.53 10.67 18.66
C ALA A 73 -0.93 10.94 18.32
N GLY A 74 -1.20 11.46 17.12
CA GLY A 74 -2.54 11.64 16.58
C GLY A 74 -3.30 10.32 16.47
N LEU A 75 -2.67 9.24 16.00
CA LEU A 75 -3.28 7.92 15.99
C LEU A 75 -3.65 7.44 17.40
N THR A 76 -2.76 7.63 18.37
CA THR A 76 -3.02 7.26 19.77
C THR A 76 -4.22 8.02 20.34
N GLN A 77 -4.29 9.33 20.07
CA GLN A 77 -5.41 10.17 20.49
C GLN A 77 -6.72 9.75 19.82
N ALA A 78 -6.72 9.60 18.49
CA ALA A 78 -7.91 9.22 17.74
C ALA A 78 -8.46 7.85 18.19
N LEU A 79 -7.57 6.89 18.50
CA LEU A 79 -7.98 5.60 19.07
C LEU A 79 -8.61 5.74 20.45
N ALA A 80 -8.11 6.64 21.29
CA ALA A 80 -8.70 6.91 22.61
C ALA A 80 -10.09 7.56 22.48
N GLU A 81 -10.25 8.55 21.60
CA GLU A 81 -11.52 9.21 21.34
C GLU A 81 -12.54 8.25 20.71
N ALA A 82 -12.14 7.46 19.71
CA ALA A 82 -13.00 6.48 19.05
C ALA A 82 -13.52 5.38 20.00
N ARG A 83 -12.86 5.14 21.15
CA ARG A 83 -13.38 4.24 22.19
C ARG A 83 -14.57 4.82 22.96
N GLN A 84 -14.65 6.14 23.07
CA GLN A 84 -15.74 6.84 23.78
C GLN A 84 -16.96 7.09 22.90
N GLU A 85 -16.82 6.93 21.59
CA GLU A 85 -17.93 7.07 20.65
C GLU A 85 -18.93 5.93 20.71
N THR A 86 -20.20 6.29 20.51
CA THR A 86 -21.32 5.37 20.39
C THR A 86 -21.57 4.94 18.94
N GLN A 87 -21.12 5.73 17.96
CA GLN A 87 -21.25 5.44 16.53
C GLN A 87 -19.99 4.78 15.93
N SER A 88 -20.12 4.19 14.73
CA SER A 88 -18.97 3.64 14.00
C SER A 88 -17.95 4.75 13.68
N CYS A 89 -16.67 4.41 13.71
CA CYS A 89 -15.55 5.34 13.58
C CYS A 89 -14.64 4.93 12.43
N VAL A 90 -14.08 5.90 11.71
CA VAL A 90 -13.03 5.68 10.71
C VAL A 90 -11.85 6.60 11.00
N ILE A 91 -10.68 6.02 11.22
CA ILE A 91 -9.43 6.76 11.41
C ILE A 91 -8.60 6.57 10.14
N VAL A 92 -8.44 7.63 9.37
CA VAL A 92 -7.58 7.65 8.19
C VAL A 92 -6.18 8.04 8.63
N VAL A 93 -5.24 7.13 8.43
CA VAL A 93 -3.83 7.29 8.81
C VAL A 93 -3.04 7.49 7.53
N GLU A 94 -2.56 8.71 7.33
CA GLU A 94 -1.62 9.03 6.26
C GLU A 94 -0.29 8.36 6.57
N ILE A 95 0.21 7.55 5.63
CA ILE A 95 1.50 6.87 5.76
C ILE A 95 2.36 7.06 4.52
N GLU A 96 3.67 7.00 4.71
CA GLU A 96 4.64 7.10 3.63
C GLU A 96 4.42 5.98 2.59
N PRO A 97 4.16 6.30 1.31
CA PRO A 97 3.80 5.31 0.29
C PRO A 97 4.78 4.16 0.10
N HIS A 98 6.09 4.41 0.25
CA HIS A 98 7.15 3.45 -0.07
C HIS A 98 7.84 2.86 1.16
N ARG A 99 7.28 3.10 2.36
CA ARG A 99 7.73 2.46 3.59
C ARG A 99 7.04 1.11 3.74
N TYR A 100 7.83 0.05 3.63
CA TYR A 100 7.34 -1.31 3.80
C TYR A 100 7.57 -1.83 5.22
N GLY A 101 6.71 -2.77 5.63
CA GLY A 101 6.92 -3.52 6.86
C GLY A 101 8.21 -4.35 6.84
N PRO A 102 8.61 -4.88 7.99
CA PRO A 102 9.79 -5.73 8.11
C PRO A 102 9.72 -6.96 7.18
N SER A 103 10.88 -7.54 6.89
CA SER A 103 10.95 -8.80 6.13
C SER A 103 10.17 -9.91 6.83
N SER A 104 9.48 -10.74 6.06
CA SER A 104 8.91 -11.99 6.58
C SER A 104 9.96 -13.08 6.78
N GLU A 105 11.18 -12.89 6.26
CA GLU A 105 12.25 -13.89 6.17
C GLU A 105 11.86 -15.16 5.39
N VAL A 106 10.71 -15.12 4.71
CA VAL A 106 10.21 -16.21 3.87
C VAL A 106 10.66 -16.00 2.43
N TRP A 107 11.15 -17.08 1.80
CA TRP A 107 11.46 -17.08 0.39
C TRP A 107 10.20 -16.87 -0.45
N TRP A 108 10.24 -15.90 -1.35
CA TRP A 108 9.13 -15.60 -2.24
C TRP A 108 9.45 -16.00 -3.68
N ASP A 109 8.99 -17.19 -4.06
CA ASP A 109 9.26 -17.83 -5.36
C ASP A 109 8.38 -17.26 -6.49
N VAL A 110 8.56 -15.96 -6.76
CA VAL A 110 7.91 -15.27 -7.87
C VAL A 110 8.98 -14.78 -8.82
N ALA A 111 9.15 -15.50 -9.91
CA ALA A 111 10.15 -15.21 -10.93
C ALA A 111 9.83 -13.94 -11.73
N PRO A 112 10.82 -13.08 -12.00
CA PRO A 112 10.80 -12.16 -13.14
C PRO A 112 10.64 -12.91 -14.46
N ALA A 113 10.14 -12.22 -15.50
CA ALA A 113 9.98 -12.79 -16.82
C ALA A 113 11.32 -13.36 -17.35
N GLU A 114 11.28 -14.58 -17.88
CA GLU A 114 12.48 -15.27 -18.39
C GLU A 114 13.00 -14.64 -19.69
N VAL A 115 12.08 -14.22 -20.57
CA VAL A 115 12.41 -13.54 -21.84
C VAL A 115 11.83 -12.14 -21.82
N THR A 116 12.69 -11.13 -21.98
CA THR A 116 12.31 -9.72 -21.97
C THR A 116 13.38 -8.86 -22.63
N THR A 117 12.96 -7.78 -23.27
CA THR A 117 13.85 -6.73 -23.82
C THR A 117 14.13 -5.62 -22.82
N ILE A 118 13.49 -5.63 -21.65
CA ILE A 118 13.62 -4.61 -20.60
C ILE A 118 14.83 -4.95 -19.73
N LYS A 119 15.84 -4.06 -19.72
CA LYS A 119 17.10 -4.27 -19.01
C LYS A 119 16.89 -4.46 -17.50
N GLU A 120 16.01 -3.69 -16.90
CA GLU A 120 15.70 -3.75 -15.47
C GLU A 120 15.11 -5.11 -15.08
N THR A 121 14.30 -5.71 -15.97
CA THR A 121 13.71 -7.03 -15.75
C THR A 121 14.78 -8.12 -15.86
N GLN A 122 15.73 -8.00 -16.79
CA GLN A 122 16.86 -8.93 -16.92
C GLN A 122 17.74 -8.91 -15.66
N LEU A 123 18.02 -7.73 -15.12
CA LEU A 123 18.77 -7.58 -13.85
C LEU A 123 18.00 -8.21 -12.68
N ALA A 124 16.70 -7.92 -12.56
CA ALA A 124 15.85 -8.53 -11.53
C ALA A 124 15.83 -10.06 -11.65
N ARG A 125 15.80 -10.60 -12.88
CA ARG A 125 15.87 -12.05 -13.14
C ARG A 125 17.18 -12.65 -12.63
N GLN A 126 18.31 -12.02 -12.95
CA GLN A 126 19.61 -12.47 -12.47
C GLN A 126 19.66 -12.47 -10.95
N GLU A 127 19.25 -11.38 -10.29
CA GLU A 127 19.21 -11.30 -8.83
C GLU A 127 18.28 -12.36 -8.22
N PHE A 128 17.13 -12.60 -8.83
CA PHE A 128 16.20 -13.65 -8.40
C PHE A 128 16.84 -15.04 -8.45
N GLU A 129 17.54 -15.38 -9.53
CA GLU A 129 18.20 -16.68 -9.67
C GLU A 129 19.33 -16.87 -8.65
N GLU A 130 20.14 -15.83 -8.42
CA GLU A 130 21.17 -15.85 -7.40
C GLU A 130 20.59 -16.02 -5.99
N ASN A 131 19.50 -15.30 -5.68
CA ASN A 131 18.82 -15.40 -4.40
C ASN A 131 18.09 -16.74 -4.23
N ARG A 132 17.52 -17.29 -5.30
CA ARG A 132 16.86 -18.60 -5.29
C ARG A 132 17.86 -19.68 -4.90
N ALA A 133 19.04 -19.71 -5.52
CA ALA A 133 20.10 -20.66 -5.19
C ALA A 133 20.59 -20.56 -3.74
N LYS A 134 20.51 -19.38 -3.11
CA LYS A 134 20.98 -19.13 -1.74
C LYS A 134 19.91 -19.33 -0.66
N LEU A 135 18.68 -18.92 -0.95
CA LEU A 135 17.61 -18.74 0.04
C LEU A 135 16.51 -19.80 -0.06
N GLN A 136 16.28 -20.39 -1.25
CA GLN A 136 15.27 -21.43 -1.41
C GLN A 136 15.70 -22.68 -0.65
N ARG A 137 14.85 -23.13 0.27
CA ARG A 137 15.05 -24.37 1.04
C ARG A 137 13.96 -25.36 0.65
N TYR A 138 14.37 -26.58 0.29
CA TYR A 138 13.45 -27.69 0.12
C TYR A 138 13.39 -28.45 1.45
N HIS A 139 12.18 -28.58 2.00
CA HIS A 139 11.90 -29.41 3.15
C HIS A 139 11.13 -30.62 2.63
N TYR A 140 11.83 -31.74 2.45
CA TYR A 140 11.24 -33.05 2.16
C TYR A 140 11.08 -33.86 3.45
#